data_AF-A0A2W1ZRS4-F1
#
_entry.id   AF-A0A2W1ZRS4-F1
#
_cell.length_a   1.000
_cell.length_b   1.000
_cell.length_c   1.000
_cell.angle_alpha   90.00
_cell.angle_beta   90.00
_cell.angle_gamma   90.00
#
_symmetry.space_group_name_H-M   'P 1'
#
loop_
_entity.id
_entity.type
_entity.pdbx_description
1 polymer ?
#
loop_
_entity_poly.entity_id
_entity_poly.type
_entity_poly.pdbx_seq_one_letter_code
_entity_poly.pdbx_strand_id
1 'polypeptide(L)'
;MSTTDSAPDLERPLRADAARNRELILQTARRCFAERGLSVTLNDIAHEAGVGVGTVYRRFADKDALIEALLATKFEAMNDAAARAAQESDPREALRVYLMGVFEFRARDRALADAIVRAGRARPSIVHERDRLERQVATIIERASAAGVVRAGFGYADLPMLTTMVGAVADTTRAHDPDAWRRYAEVVLEGVLPGGTTEPMVGAPLDRAAIERALHGQP
;
A
#
# COMPACT_ATOMS: atom_id res chain seq x y z
N MET A 1 -1.99 2.39 56.52
CA MET A 1 -0.76 2.34 55.70
C MET A 1 -1.15 2.14 54.26
N SER A 2 -0.68 3.06 53.42
CA SER A 2 -0.50 3.03 51.96
C SER A 2 -1.69 2.78 51.03
N THR A 3 -2.32 3.91 50.70
CA THR A 3 -2.69 4.41 49.37
C THR A 3 -2.26 3.58 48.14
N THR A 4 -3.26 3.14 47.39
CA THR A 4 -3.15 2.77 45.98
C THR A 4 -3.28 4.06 45.15
N ASP A 5 -2.18 4.59 44.65
CA ASP A 5 -2.19 5.67 43.66
C ASP A 5 -2.28 5.07 42.26
N SER A 6 -3.49 5.08 41.70
CA SER A 6 -3.75 4.67 40.33
C SER A 6 -3.82 5.91 39.46
N ALA A 7 -2.82 6.09 38.59
CA ALA A 7 -2.83 7.07 37.50
C ALA A 7 -3.11 6.45 36.10
N PRO A 8 -4.28 5.79 35.86
CA PRO A 8 -4.58 5.21 34.56
C PRO A 8 -5.20 6.21 33.55
N ASP A 9 -5.64 7.39 34.00
CA ASP A 9 -6.50 8.25 33.18
C ASP A 9 -5.74 9.36 32.43
N LEU A 10 -4.52 9.73 32.85
CA LEU A 10 -3.66 10.68 32.12
C LEU A 10 -2.77 10.00 31.07
N GLU A 11 -2.48 8.70 31.22
CA GLU A 11 -1.70 7.95 30.23
C GLU A 11 -2.47 7.70 28.93
N ARG A 12 -3.80 7.50 28.99
CA ARG A 12 -4.64 7.25 27.81
C ARG A 12 -4.72 8.47 26.86
N PRO A 13 -4.97 9.70 27.35
CA PRO A 13 -4.93 10.92 26.54
C PRO A 13 -3.56 11.14 25.87
N LEU A 14 -2.46 10.94 26.61
CA LEU A 14 -1.10 11.10 26.09
C LEU A 14 -0.75 10.07 25.01
N ARG A 15 -1.18 8.82 25.16
CA ARG A 15 -1.03 7.78 24.11
C ARG A 15 -1.86 8.12 22.86
N ALA A 16 -3.06 8.68 23.03
CA ALA A 16 -3.91 9.11 21.92
C ALA A 16 -3.29 10.31 21.16
N ASP A 17 -2.76 11.30 21.87
CA ASP A 17 -2.04 12.44 21.27
C ASP A 17 -0.76 12.00 20.55
N ALA A 18 -0.01 11.07 21.15
CA ALA A 18 1.16 10.46 20.55
C ALA A 18 0.83 9.75 19.23
N ALA A 19 -0.27 9.00 19.18
CA ALA A 19 -0.73 8.30 17.99
C ALA A 19 -1.21 9.29 16.90
N ARG A 20 -1.99 10.31 17.28
CA ARG A 20 -2.42 11.38 16.36
C ARG A 20 -1.24 12.10 15.72
N ASN A 21 -0.25 12.49 16.52
CA ASN A 21 0.95 13.16 16.02
C ASN A 21 1.77 12.26 15.10
N ARG A 22 1.88 10.96 15.41
CA ARG A 22 2.53 10.00 14.53
C ARG A 22 1.84 9.93 13.17
N GLU A 23 0.51 9.81 13.16
CA GLU A 23 -0.25 9.73 11.92
C GLU A 23 -0.15 11.02 11.09
N LEU A 24 -0.22 12.19 11.74
CA LEU A 24 -0.01 13.48 11.08
C LEU A 24 1.36 13.57 10.39
N ILE A 25 2.42 13.13 11.08
CA ILE A 25 3.78 13.11 10.50
C ILE A 25 3.83 12.15 9.31
N LEU A 26 3.25 10.95 9.41
CA LEU A 26 3.21 9.98 8.31
C LEU A 26 2.45 10.56 7.10
N GLN A 27 1.27 11.13 7.29
CA GLN A 27 0.49 11.75 6.21
C GLN A 27 1.25 12.90 5.54
N THR A 28 1.89 13.75 6.33
CA THR A 28 2.68 14.86 5.80
C THR A 28 3.90 14.37 5.03
N ALA A 29 4.61 13.38 5.54
CA ALA A 29 5.74 12.75 4.89
C ALA A 29 5.35 12.14 3.54
N ARG A 30 4.22 11.43 3.48
CA ARG A 30 3.67 10.87 2.24
C ARG A 30 3.49 11.97 1.19
N ARG A 31 2.78 13.05 1.53
CA ARG A 31 2.54 14.19 0.62
C ARG A 31 3.85 14.82 0.13
N CYS A 32 4.77 15.10 1.05
CA CYS A 32 6.04 15.72 0.72
C CYS A 32 6.90 14.83 -0.20
N PHE A 33 6.95 13.52 0.04
CA PHE A 33 7.68 12.60 -0.84
C PHE A 33 7.04 12.44 -2.21
N ALA A 34 5.70 12.52 -2.31
CA ALA A 34 5.01 12.51 -3.59
C ALA A 34 5.32 13.76 -4.44
N GLU A 35 5.34 14.94 -3.82
CA GLU A 35 5.56 16.22 -4.51
C GLU A 35 7.03 16.51 -4.83
N ARG A 36 7.93 16.24 -3.86
CA ARG A 36 9.34 16.67 -3.90
C ARG A 36 10.33 15.50 -3.93
N GLY A 37 9.84 14.26 -3.93
CA GLY A 37 10.67 13.07 -3.89
C GLY A 37 11.44 12.88 -2.58
N LEU A 38 12.46 12.03 -2.60
CA LEU A 38 13.28 11.72 -1.42
C LEU A 38 14.37 12.76 -1.12
N SER A 39 14.27 13.99 -1.60
CA SER A 39 15.11 15.11 -1.15
C SER A 39 14.63 15.69 0.18
N VAL A 40 13.34 15.53 0.51
CA VAL A 40 12.68 16.08 1.71
C VAL A 40 13.32 15.56 3.00
N THR A 41 13.66 16.46 3.92
CA THR A 41 14.24 16.13 5.23
C THR A 41 13.18 15.96 6.33
N LEU A 42 13.56 15.38 7.47
CA LEU A 42 12.67 15.34 8.64
C LEU A 42 12.30 16.75 9.16
N ASN A 43 13.16 17.74 8.94
CA ASN A 43 12.89 19.14 9.29
C ASN A 43 11.81 19.74 8.38
N ASP A 44 11.88 19.47 7.07
CA ASP A 44 10.85 19.91 6.11
C ASP A 44 9.49 19.31 6.48
N ILE A 45 9.47 18.05 6.89
CA ILE A 45 8.25 17.35 7.32
C ILE A 45 7.72 17.92 8.62
N ALA A 46 8.60 18.23 9.59
CA ALA A 46 8.20 18.88 10.84
C ALA A 46 7.55 20.25 10.58
N HIS A 47 8.18 21.05 9.71
CA HIS A 47 7.68 22.36 9.31
C HIS A 47 6.31 22.25 8.63
N GLU A 48 6.19 21.38 7.63
CA GLU A 48 4.94 21.19 6.88
C GLU A 48 3.81 20.60 7.74
N ALA A 49 4.14 19.75 8.71
CA ALA A 49 3.16 19.16 9.64
C ALA A 49 2.77 20.12 10.78
N GLY A 50 3.43 21.27 10.90
CA GLY A 50 3.22 22.20 12.01
C GLY A 50 3.61 21.65 13.38
N VAL A 51 4.55 20.69 13.43
CA VAL A 51 5.02 20.07 14.67
C VAL A 51 6.48 20.43 14.96
N GLY A 52 6.87 20.43 16.24
CA GLY A 52 8.26 20.67 16.60
C GLY A 52 9.21 19.58 16.06
N VAL A 53 10.38 19.98 15.58
CA VAL A 53 11.42 19.07 15.05
C VAL A 53 11.76 17.94 16.04
N GLY A 54 11.91 18.27 17.33
CA GLY A 54 12.15 17.26 18.38
C GLY A 54 11.03 16.23 18.52
N THR A 55 9.79 16.57 18.16
CA THR A 55 8.66 15.62 18.13
C THR A 55 8.80 14.62 16.99
N VAL A 56 9.27 15.05 15.81
CA VAL A 56 9.55 14.14 14.69
C VAL A 56 10.72 13.22 15.02
N TYR A 57 11.85 13.76 15.47
CA TYR A 57 13.04 12.95 15.79
C TYR A 57 12.82 11.96 16.95
N ARG A 58 11.97 12.28 17.93
CA ARG A 58 11.56 11.33 18.98
C ARG A 58 10.72 10.16 18.44
N ARG A 59 10.06 10.32 17.30
CA ARG A 59 9.22 9.28 16.67
C ARG A 59 9.95 8.51 15.59
N PHE A 60 10.83 9.18 14.87
CA PHE A 60 11.60 8.65 13.76
C PHE A 60 13.03 9.14 13.91
N ALA A 61 13.94 8.23 14.28
CA ALA A 61 15.34 8.57 14.51
C ALA A 61 16.01 9.17 13.27
N ASP A 62 15.62 8.68 12.10
CA ASP A 62 16.09 9.14 10.80
C ASP A 62 14.98 9.02 9.74
N LYS A 63 15.31 9.48 8.52
CA LYS A 63 14.42 9.40 7.37
C LYS A 63 14.09 7.96 6.96
N ASP A 64 15.03 7.04 7.17
CA ASP A 64 14.82 5.63 6.81
C ASP A 64 13.79 4.98 7.74
N ALA A 65 13.82 5.28 9.05
CA ALA A 65 12.81 4.83 10.02
C ALA A 65 11.40 5.37 9.71
N LEU A 66 11.32 6.59 9.17
CA LEU A 66 10.06 7.16 8.68
C LEU A 66 9.55 6.39 7.44
N ILE A 67 10.43 6.10 6.49
CA ILE A 67 10.10 5.30 5.29
C ILE A 67 9.66 3.88 5.68
N GLU A 68 10.35 3.23 6.61
CA GLU A 68 9.97 1.90 7.12
C GLU A 68 8.57 1.92 7.73
N ALA A 69 8.25 2.95 8.53
CA ALA A 69 6.92 3.09 9.11
C ALA A 69 5.83 3.31 8.05
N LEU A 70 6.13 4.04 6.97
CA LEU A 70 5.22 4.18 5.83
C LEU A 70 4.98 2.84 5.13
N LEU A 71 6.06 2.11 4.82
CA LEU A 71 6.00 0.79 4.20
C LEU A 71 5.25 -0.23 5.05
N ALA A 72 5.41 -0.20 6.37
CA ALA A 72 4.70 -1.07 7.29
C ALA A 72 3.18 -0.93 7.14
N THR A 73 2.65 0.30 7.06
CA THR A 73 1.21 0.54 6.81
C THR A 73 0.74 -0.07 5.49
N LYS A 74 1.58 -0.07 4.46
CA LYS A 74 1.26 -0.68 3.16
C LYS A 74 1.17 -2.20 3.27
N PHE A 75 2.18 -2.81 3.88
CA PHE A 75 2.21 -4.26 4.05
C PHE A 75 1.09 -4.73 4.95
N GLU A 76 0.76 -4.00 6.01
CA GLU A 76 -0.40 -4.27 6.88
C GLU A 76 -1.70 -4.30 6.06
N ALA A 77 -1.97 -3.26 5.26
CA ALA A 77 -3.18 -3.22 4.43
C ALA A 77 -3.25 -4.34 3.39
N MET A 78 -2.12 -4.70 2.77
CA MET A 78 -2.05 -5.81 1.81
C MET A 78 -2.22 -7.17 2.49
N ASN A 79 -1.65 -7.34 3.69
CA ASN A 79 -1.82 -8.55 4.51
C ASN A 79 -3.26 -8.69 4.98
N ASP A 80 -3.93 -7.60 5.36
CA ASP A 80 -5.35 -7.61 5.74
C ASP A 80 -6.25 -7.96 4.54
N ALA A 81 -5.94 -7.44 3.35
CA ALA A 81 -6.62 -7.85 2.12
C ALA A 81 -6.43 -9.35 1.82
N ALA A 82 -5.20 -9.86 1.99
CA ALA A 82 -4.91 -11.29 1.82
C ALA A 82 -5.61 -12.16 2.88
N ALA A 83 -5.68 -11.70 4.12
CA ALA A 83 -6.37 -12.39 5.21
C ALA A 83 -7.88 -12.47 4.98
N ARG A 84 -8.49 -11.39 4.47
CA ARG A 84 -9.91 -11.39 4.05
C ARG A 84 -10.14 -12.37 2.90
N ALA A 85 -9.30 -12.32 1.86
CA ALA A 85 -9.38 -13.24 0.73
C ALA A 85 -9.23 -14.72 1.14
N ALA A 86 -8.41 -15.01 2.14
CA ALA A 86 -8.22 -16.36 2.66
C ALA A 86 -9.48 -16.93 3.35
N GLN A 87 -10.44 -16.10 3.77
CA GLN A 87 -11.73 -16.56 4.31
C GLN A 87 -12.69 -17.04 3.22
N GLU A 88 -12.46 -16.66 1.97
CA GLU A 88 -13.31 -17.04 0.86
C GLU A 88 -12.98 -18.46 0.38
N SER A 89 -14.01 -19.31 0.29
CA SER A 89 -13.88 -20.68 -0.21
C SER A 89 -13.83 -20.74 -1.74
N ASP A 90 -14.54 -19.85 -2.42
CA ASP A 90 -14.48 -19.70 -3.88
C ASP A 90 -13.14 -19.06 -4.30
N PRO A 91 -12.31 -19.73 -5.13
CA PRO A 91 -11.07 -19.16 -5.65
C PRO A 91 -11.25 -17.87 -6.45
N ARG A 92 -12.35 -17.73 -7.19
CA ARG A 92 -12.68 -16.50 -7.92
C ARG A 92 -12.90 -15.36 -6.95
N GLU A 93 -13.74 -15.59 -5.94
CA GLU A 93 -14.10 -14.59 -4.95
C GLU A 93 -12.90 -14.17 -4.10
N ALA A 94 -12.04 -15.11 -3.69
CA ALA A 94 -10.81 -14.78 -2.97
C ALA A 94 -9.90 -13.82 -3.74
N LEU A 95 -9.62 -14.11 -5.03
CA LEU A 95 -8.79 -13.21 -5.82
C LEU A 95 -9.48 -11.86 -6.04
N ARG A 96 -10.81 -11.85 -6.26
CA ARG A 96 -11.59 -10.61 -6.38
C ARG A 96 -11.50 -9.75 -5.13
N VAL A 97 -11.71 -10.33 -3.94
CA VAL A 97 -11.60 -9.67 -2.63
C VAL A 97 -10.20 -9.09 -2.43
N TYR A 98 -9.17 -9.87 -2.74
CA TYR A 98 -7.79 -9.41 -2.61
C TYR A 98 -7.51 -8.21 -3.52
N LEU A 99 -7.81 -8.33 -4.82
CA LEU A 99 -7.57 -7.27 -5.81
C LEU A 99 -8.35 -6.00 -5.48
N MET A 100 -9.64 -6.12 -5.14
CA MET A 100 -10.46 -4.99 -4.75
C MET A 100 -9.93 -4.31 -3.48
N GLY A 101 -9.46 -5.07 -2.49
CA GLY A 101 -8.85 -4.52 -1.28
C GLY A 101 -7.58 -3.72 -1.56
N VAL A 102 -6.72 -4.21 -2.45
CA VAL A 102 -5.50 -3.48 -2.86
C VAL A 102 -5.84 -2.23 -3.67
N PHE A 103 -6.83 -2.30 -4.56
CA PHE A 103 -7.29 -1.14 -5.33
C PHE A 103 -7.92 -0.07 -4.44
N GLU A 104 -8.75 -0.46 -3.47
CA GLU A 104 -9.36 0.43 -2.49
C GLU A 104 -8.28 1.14 -1.66
N PHE A 105 -7.28 0.39 -1.20
CA PHE A 105 -6.15 0.95 -0.48
C PHE A 105 -5.40 1.99 -1.32
N ARG A 106 -5.08 1.66 -2.58
CA ARG A 106 -4.39 2.60 -3.49
C ARG A 106 -5.23 3.83 -3.83
N ALA A 107 -6.53 3.68 -3.97
CA ALA A 107 -7.43 4.80 -4.25
C ALA A 107 -7.46 5.80 -3.09
N ARG A 108 -7.49 5.29 -1.85
CA ARG A 108 -7.44 6.12 -0.64
C ARG A 108 -6.06 6.74 -0.41
N ASP A 109 -5.00 5.97 -0.53
CA ASP A 109 -3.64 6.38 -0.17
C ASP A 109 -2.73 6.57 -1.40
N ARG A 110 -2.92 7.72 -2.08
CA ARG A 110 -2.07 8.16 -3.21
C ARG A 110 -0.58 8.16 -2.86
N ALA A 111 -0.29 8.68 -1.68
CA ALA A 111 1.03 9.20 -1.36
C ALA A 111 1.95 8.12 -0.77
N LEU A 112 1.39 7.01 -0.27
CA LEU A 112 2.17 5.83 0.06
C LEU A 112 2.67 5.06 -1.18
N ALA A 113 1.90 4.99 -2.25
CA ALA A 113 2.32 4.31 -3.48
C ALA A 113 3.59 4.95 -4.09
N ASP A 114 3.62 6.28 -4.19
CA ASP A 114 4.76 7.04 -4.73
C ASP A 114 6.00 6.98 -3.84
N ALA A 115 5.81 7.00 -2.51
CA ALA A 115 6.90 6.88 -1.55
C ALA A 115 7.59 5.50 -1.63
N ILE A 116 6.82 4.43 -1.88
CA ILE A 116 7.33 3.05 -1.93
C ILE A 116 8.06 2.77 -3.22
N VAL A 117 7.52 3.26 -4.33
CA VAL A 117 8.22 3.30 -5.60
C VAL A 117 9.59 3.91 -5.34
N ARG A 118 9.63 5.16 -4.85
CA ARG A 118 10.87 5.93 -4.70
C ARG A 118 11.84 5.39 -3.67
N ALA A 119 11.35 4.72 -2.63
CA ALA A 119 12.14 4.28 -1.49
C ALA A 119 12.60 2.83 -1.55
N GLY A 120 12.74 2.24 -2.74
CA GLY A 120 13.34 0.93 -3.00
C GLY A 120 14.76 0.77 -2.44
N ARG A 121 14.89 0.74 -1.11
CA ARG A 121 16.09 0.36 -0.38
C ARG A 121 15.99 -1.13 -0.05
N ALA A 122 17.04 -1.85 -0.39
CA ALA A 122 17.27 -3.25 -0.07
C ALA A 122 17.56 -3.47 1.43
N ARG A 123 16.63 -3.09 2.32
CA ARG A 123 16.74 -3.44 3.74
C ARG A 123 16.15 -4.84 3.99
N PRO A 124 16.81 -5.69 4.77
CA PRO A 124 16.37 -7.07 5.00
C PRO A 124 14.94 -7.20 5.54
N SER A 125 14.50 -6.29 6.42
CA SER A 125 13.13 -6.32 7.00
C SER A 125 12.05 -6.06 5.96
N ILE A 126 12.23 -5.04 5.11
CA ILE A 126 11.31 -4.72 4.01
C ILE A 126 11.31 -5.84 2.97
N VAL A 127 12.48 -6.39 2.66
CA VAL A 127 12.61 -7.54 1.75
C VAL A 127 11.86 -8.75 2.31
N HIS A 128 12.00 -9.04 3.61
CA HIS A 128 11.31 -10.16 4.26
C HIS A 128 9.78 -10.03 4.20
N GLU A 129 9.22 -8.87 4.58
CA GLU A 129 7.78 -8.64 4.53
C GLU A 129 7.24 -8.70 3.10
N ARG A 130 7.98 -8.12 2.15
CA ARG A 130 7.63 -8.21 0.73
C ARG A 130 7.60 -9.66 0.26
N ASP A 131 8.65 -10.44 0.53
CA ASP A 131 8.74 -11.82 0.06
C ASP A 131 7.66 -12.70 0.72
N ARG A 132 7.30 -12.39 1.98
CA ARG A 132 6.19 -13.03 2.68
C ARG A 132 4.85 -12.72 2.00
N LEU A 133 4.56 -11.45 1.74
CA LEU A 133 3.36 -11.04 1.04
C LEU A 133 3.28 -11.66 -0.35
N GLU A 134 4.37 -11.63 -1.11
CA GLU A 134 4.47 -12.22 -2.45
C GLU A 134 4.08 -13.70 -2.43
N ARG A 135 4.59 -14.49 -1.49
CA ARG A 135 4.20 -15.90 -1.34
C ARG A 135 2.72 -16.08 -1.01
N GLN A 136 2.17 -15.27 -0.09
CA GLN A 136 0.77 -15.35 0.29
C GLN A 136 -0.15 -15.06 -0.90
N VAL A 137 0.17 -14.03 -1.67
CA VAL A 137 -0.63 -13.61 -2.82
C VAL A 137 -0.47 -14.56 -4.00
N ALA A 138 0.74 -15.07 -4.23
CA ALA A 138 0.98 -16.13 -5.20
C ALA A 138 0.09 -17.36 -4.93
N THR A 139 -0.06 -17.75 -3.66
CA THR A 139 -0.96 -18.86 -3.27
C THR A 139 -2.43 -18.59 -3.65
N ILE A 140 -2.90 -17.35 -3.48
CA ILE A 140 -4.27 -16.95 -3.88
C ILE A 140 -4.43 -17.04 -5.40
N ILE A 141 -3.45 -16.52 -6.14
CA ILE A 141 -3.45 -16.55 -7.61
C ILE A 141 -3.38 -17.99 -8.13
N GLU A 142 -2.50 -18.82 -7.58
CA GLU A 142 -2.34 -20.22 -7.94
C GLU A 142 -3.64 -21.02 -7.72
N ARG A 143 -4.32 -20.79 -6.59
CA ARG A 143 -5.62 -21.42 -6.30
C ARG A 143 -6.68 -21.05 -7.35
N ALA A 144 -6.72 -19.78 -7.74
CA ALA A 144 -7.67 -19.28 -8.74
C ALA A 144 -7.30 -19.76 -10.16
N SER A 145 -6.01 -19.80 -10.50
CA SER A 145 -5.51 -20.36 -11.76
C SER A 145 -5.81 -21.87 -11.88
N ALA A 146 -5.62 -22.64 -10.81
CA ALA A 146 -5.94 -24.07 -10.79
C ALA A 146 -7.45 -24.35 -10.99
N ALA A 147 -8.31 -23.42 -10.55
CA ALA A 147 -9.75 -23.48 -10.80
C ALA A 147 -10.17 -23.00 -12.21
N GLY A 148 -9.22 -22.53 -13.03
CA GLY A 148 -9.49 -22.07 -14.40
C GLY A 148 -10.28 -20.77 -14.47
N VAL A 149 -10.35 -20.00 -13.37
CA VAL A 149 -11.11 -18.74 -13.30
C VAL A 149 -10.26 -17.50 -13.56
N VAL A 150 -8.94 -17.67 -13.66
CA VAL A 150 -7.98 -16.60 -13.95
C VAL A 150 -7.54 -16.66 -15.41
N ARG A 151 -7.42 -15.49 -16.04
CA ARG A 151 -6.90 -15.37 -17.39
C ARG A 151 -5.47 -15.90 -17.48
N ALA A 152 -5.22 -16.79 -18.44
CA ALA A 152 -3.90 -17.37 -18.66
C ALA A 152 -2.84 -16.28 -18.89
N GLY A 153 -1.70 -16.40 -18.19
CA GLY A 153 -0.59 -15.43 -18.24
C GLY A 153 -0.60 -14.40 -17.11
N PHE A 154 -1.67 -14.29 -16.33
CA PHE A 154 -1.72 -13.42 -15.16
C PHE A 154 -0.88 -13.95 -13.99
N GLY A 155 -0.13 -13.07 -13.33
CA GLY A 155 0.65 -13.41 -12.14
C GLY A 155 0.84 -12.24 -11.18
N TYR A 156 1.55 -12.51 -10.08
CA TYR A 156 1.81 -11.50 -9.04
C TYR A 156 2.51 -10.24 -9.58
N ALA A 157 3.38 -10.40 -10.58
CA ALA A 157 4.12 -9.31 -11.20
C ALA A 157 3.24 -8.31 -11.97
N ASP A 158 1.98 -8.64 -12.28
CA ASP A 158 1.04 -7.71 -12.92
C ASP A 158 0.40 -6.73 -11.92
N LEU A 159 0.36 -7.10 -10.63
CA LEU A 159 -0.36 -6.33 -9.61
C LEU A 159 0.10 -4.87 -9.46
N PRO A 160 1.41 -4.55 -9.50
CA PRO A 160 1.85 -3.17 -9.38
C PRO A 160 1.31 -2.27 -10.51
N MET A 161 1.23 -2.79 -11.74
CA MET A 161 0.73 -2.04 -12.89
C MET A 161 -0.79 -1.88 -12.84
N LEU A 162 -1.54 -2.93 -12.50
CA LEU A 162 -2.99 -2.82 -12.31
C LEU A 162 -3.34 -1.82 -11.21
N THR A 163 -2.61 -1.87 -10.10
CA THR A 163 -2.76 -0.92 -8.99
C THR A 163 -2.43 0.51 -9.44
N THR A 164 -1.39 0.69 -10.26
CA THR A 164 -1.04 1.99 -10.84
C THR A 164 -2.13 2.53 -11.77
N MET A 165 -2.70 1.69 -12.64
CA MET A 165 -3.79 2.07 -13.55
C MET A 165 -5.04 2.53 -12.79
N VAL A 166 -5.51 1.73 -11.82
CA VAL A 166 -6.69 2.08 -11.01
C VAL A 166 -6.40 3.30 -10.13
N GLY A 167 -5.19 3.38 -9.57
CA GLY A 167 -4.73 4.53 -8.80
C GLY A 167 -4.72 5.83 -9.61
N ALA A 168 -4.29 5.80 -10.86
CA ALA A 168 -4.28 6.96 -11.74
C ALA A 168 -5.70 7.50 -12.00
N VAL A 169 -6.69 6.60 -12.18
CA VAL A 169 -8.09 7.00 -12.26
C VAL A 169 -8.54 7.66 -10.95
N ALA A 170 -8.29 7.00 -9.81
CA ALA A 170 -8.66 7.53 -8.49
C ALA A 170 -8.07 8.92 -8.24
N ASP A 171 -6.81 9.13 -8.65
CA ASP A 171 -6.11 10.40 -8.46
C ASP A 171 -6.67 11.50 -9.38
N THR A 172 -7.01 11.15 -10.62
CA THR A 172 -7.56 12.10 -11.61
C THR A 172 -8.99 12.52 -11.28
N THR A 173 -9.83 11.59 -10.79
CA THR A 173 -11.26 11.86 -10.55
C THR A 173 -11.57 12.34 -9.14
N ARG A 174 -10.64 12.24 -8.19
CA ARG A 174 -10.83 12.45 -6.75
C ARG A 174 -11.68 13.66 -6.37
N ALA A 175 -11.45 14.80 -7.03
CA ALA A 175 -12.12 16.06 -6.73
C ALA A 175 -13.60 16.10 -7.14
N HIS A 176 -14.01 15.24 -8.07
CA HIS A 176 -15.36 15.18 -8.61
C HIS A 176 -16.10 13.93 -8.16
N ASP A 177 -15.42 12.79 -8.17
CA ASP A 177 -15.95 11.51 -7.73
C ASP A 177 -14.80 10.66 -7.13
N PRO A 178 -14.73 10.56 -5.79
CA PRO A 178 -13.71 9.77 -5.10
C PRO A 178 -13.90 8.25 -5.27
N ASP A 179 -15.04 7.80 -5.79
CA ASP A 179 -15.37 6.38 -5.95
C ASP A 179 -15.39 5.93 -7.44
N ALA A 180 -15.17 6.84 -8.39
CA ALA A 180 -15.15 6.53 -9.83
C ALA A 180 -14.18 5.40 -10.21
N TRP A 181 -13.09 5.23 -9.45
CA TRP A 181 -12.12 4.15 -9.64
C TRP A 181 -12.75 2.76 -9.57
N ARG A 182 -13.84 2.57 -8.80
CA ARG A 182 -14.51 1.26 -8.65
C ARG A 182 -14.99 0.73 -9.99
N ARG A 183 -15.56 1.60 -10.84
CA ARG A 183 -16.03 1.21 -12.17
C ARG A 183 -14.89 0.61 -13.01
N TYR A 184 -13.72 1.23 -12.98
CA TYR A 184 -12.57 0.79 -13.78
C TYR A 184 -11.84 -0.39 -13.12
N ALA A 185 -11.88 -0.51 -11.80
CA ALA A 185 -11.45 -1.69 -11.08
C ALA A 185 -12.27 -2.92 -11.51
N GLU A 186 -13.60 -2.81 -11.64
CA GLU A 186 -14.43 -3.90 -12.14
C GLU A 186 -14.06 -4.31 -13.58
N VAL A 187 -13.78 -3.35 -14.48
CA VAL A 187 -13.30 -3.66 -15.84
C VAL A 187 -11.97 -4.41 -15.81
N VAL A 188 -11.03 -4.00 -14.94
CA VAL A 188 -9.76 -4.71 -14.75
C VAL A 188 -10.01 -6.11 -14.18
N LEU A 189 -10.91 -6.24 -13.22
CA LEU A 189 -11.28 -7.53 -12.62
C LEU A 189 -11.88 -8.48 -13.63
N GLU A 190 -12.79 -8.04 -14.49
CA GLU A 190 -13.35 -8.86 -15.57
C GLU A 190 -12.26 -9.30 -16.57
N GLY A 191 -11.25 -8.47 -16.80
CA GLY A 191 -10.10 -8.82 -17.64
C GLY A 191 -9.17 -9.87 -17.01
N VAL A 192 -9.09 -9.93 -15.67
CA VAL A 192 -8.29 -10.91 -14.91
C VAL A 192 -9.07 -12.18 -14.60
N LEU A 193 -10.36 -12.04 -14.28
CA LEU A 193 -11.30 -13.08 -13.86
C LEU A 193 -12.45 -13.20 -14.87
N PRO A 194 -12.19 -13.62 -16.12
CA PRO A 194 -13.22 -13.63 -17.15
C PRO A 194 -14.36 -14.60 -16.81
N GLY A 195 -15.59 -14.28 -17.22
CA GLY A 195 -16.75 -15.17 -17.04
C GLY A 195 -16.77 -16.42 -17.95
N GLY A 196 -15.76 -16.57 -18.80
CA GLY A 196 -15.60 -17.69 -19.74
C GLY A 196 -14.18 -17.75 -20.30
N THR A 197 -13.96 -18.60 -21.30
CA THR A 197 -12.64 -18.74 -21.91
C THR A 197 -12.26 -17.49 -22.70
N THR A 198 -11.09 -16.94 -22.43
CA THR A 198 -10.52 -15.81 -23.18
C THR A 198 -9.13 -16.16 -23.70
N GLU A 199 -8.66 -15.41 -24.69
CA GLU A 199 -7.27 -15.50 -25.13
C GLU A 199 -6.29 -15.20 -23.97
N PRO A 200 -5.12 -15.86 -23.92
CA PRO A 200 -4.08 -15.56 -22.96
C PRO A 200 -3.65 -14.08 -22.99
N MET A 201 -3.04 -13.63 -21.91
CA MET A 201 -2.36 -12.34 -21.89
C MET A 201 -1.19 -12.34 -22.89
N VAL A 202 -0.98 -11.20 -23.55
CA VAL A 202 0.10 -11.01 -24.51
C VAL A 202 1.36 -10.56 -23.78
N GLY A 203 2.48 -11.22 -24.05
CA GLY A 203 3.77 -10.88 -23.47
C GLY A 203 3.95 -11.44 -22.05
N ALA A 204 5.06 -11.04 -21.42
CA ALA A 204 5.37 -11.37 -20.03
C ALA A 204 5.14 -10.14 -19.14
N PRO A 205 4.77 -10.32 -17.86
CA PRO A 205 4.71 -9.21 -16.92
C PRO A 205 6.07 -8.53 -16.78
N LEU A 206 6.06 -7.24 -16.43
CA LEU A 206 7.29 -6.50 -16.18
C LEU A 206 8.03 -7.11 -14.98
N ASP A 207 9.35 -7.26 -15.11
CA ASP A 207 10.18 -7.60 -13.96
C ASP A 207 10.24 -6.44 -12.96
N ARG A 208 10.63 -6.76 -11.72
CA ARG A 208 10.70 -5.77 -10.63
C ARG A 208 11.58 -4.57 -10.98
N ALA A 209 12.73 -4.79 -11.60
CA ALA A 209 13.66 -3.72 -11.94
C ALA A 209 13.09 -2.81 -13.03
N ALA A 210 12.31 -3.35 -13.96
CA ALA A 210 11.59 -2.61 -14.97
C ALA A 210 10.44 -1.79 -14.37
N ILE A 211 9.67 -2.38 -13.44
CA ILE A 211 8.63 -1.68 -12.68
C ILE A 211 9.24 -0.51 -11.89
N GLU A 212 10.33 -0.77 -11.17
CA GLU A 212 11.07 0.27 -10.45
C GLU A 212 11.47 1.39 -11.42
N ARG A 213 12.19 1.09 -12.50
CA ARG A 213 12.59 2.10 -13.50
C ARG A 213 11.42 2.89 -14.06
N ALA A 214 10.31 2.22 -14.38
CA ALA A 214 9.13 2.87 -14.96
C ALA A 214 8.42 3.79 -13.96
N LEU A 215 8.37 3.41 -12.69
CA LEU A 215 7.71 4.20 -11.65
C LEU A 215 8.62 5.31 -11.09
N HIS A 216 9.95 5.15 -11.17
CA HIS A 216 10.93 6.17 -10.79
C HIS A 216 11.25 7.17 -11.91
N GLY A 217 11.09 6.76 -13.16
CA GLY A 217 11.45 7.56 -14.32
C GLY A 217 10.30 8.46 -14.77
N GLN A 218 10.41 9.75 -14.49
CA GLN A 218 9.91 10.81 -15.38
C GLN A 218 10.98 11.90 -15.50
N PRO A 219 11.07 12.57 -16.67
CA PRO A 219 12.28 13.19 -17.21
C PRO A 219 12.95 14.25 -16.33
#